data_AF-A0A1F9PGA8-F1
#
_entry.id   AF-A0A1F9PGA8-F1
#
_cell.length_a   1.000
_cell.length_b   1.000
_cell.length_c   1.000
_cell.angle_alpha   90.00
_cell.angle_beta   90.00
_cell.angle_gamma   90.00
#
_symmetry.space_group_name_H-M   'P 1'
#
loop_
_entity.id
_entity.type
_entity.pdbx_description
1 polymer ?
#
loop_
_entity_poly.entity_id
_entity_poly.type
_entity_poly.pdbx_seq_one_letter_code
_entity_poly.pdbx_strand_id
1 'polypeptide(L)'
;MARQRKENGPREEKRARAGSPRAGDAEPVWTYRGYQLRSGEFNTAMVHFFRAEVQRANVWRQRLDTTTNWAVVTTGAALSFAFGQMIDHYVIILNTLLVTLFLFIEARRYRYYELWSYRVRLLETDFFAAMLVPPFRPGSDWAETMAENLLHPQFRISMWEAFGRRYRRNYAWVYVVLILAWVLKV
;
A
#
# COMPACT_ATOMS: atom_id res chain seq x y z
N MET A 1 -64.55 -9.98 49.85
CA MET A 1 -63.53 -9.30 49.02
C MET A 1 -62.44 -10.33 48.71
N ALA A 2 -62.52 -11.08 47.60
CA ALA A 2 -62.13 -10.72 46.24
C ALA A 2 -60.61 -10.73 45.97
N ARG A 3 -60.17 -11.85 45.38
CA ARG A 3 -59.23 -12.01 44.24
C ARG A 3 -57.86 -11.31 44.28
N GLN A 4 -56.77 -12.10 44.27
CA GLN A 4 -55.79 -12.26 43.17
C GLN A 4 -54.44 -12.79 43.70
N ARG A 5 -54.28 -14.12 43.71
CA ARG A 5 -52.96 -14.76 43.75
C ARG A 5 -52.48 -14.87 42.30
N LYS A 6 -51.66 -13.92 41.84
CA LYS A 6 -51.04 -13.98 40.50
C LYS A 6 -50.13 -15.20 40.44
N GLU A 7 -50.47 -16.14 39.56
CA GLU A 7 -49.57 -17.20 39.10
C GLU A 7 -48.38 -16.57 38.38
N ASN A 8 -47.24 -16.50 39.06
CA ASN A 8 -45.95 -16.41 38.38
C ASN A 8 -45.65 -17.81 37.79
N GLY A 9 -46.32 -18.13 36.69
CA GLY A 9 -46.07 -19.31 35.89
C GLY A 9 -44.73 -19.23 35.11
N PRO A 10 -44.38 -20.28 34.33
CA PRO A 10 -43.04 -20.78 33.97
C PRO A 10 -42.05 -19.85 33.20
N ARG A 11 -42.35 -18.56 33.09
CA ARG A 11 -41.58 -17.58 32.33
C ARG A 11 -40.30 -17.14 33.03
N GLU A 12 -40.27 -17.10 34.36
CA GLU A 12 -39.04 -16.77 35.12
C GLU A 12 -38.03 -17.92 35.06
N GLU A 13 -38.50 -19.16 35.13
CA GLU A 13 -37.66 -20.35 35.02
C GLU A 13 -37.07 -20.54 33.60
N LYS A 14 -37.81 -20.14 32.55
CA LYS A 14 -37.30 -20.10 31.17
C LYS A 14 -36.23 -19.03 30.95
N ARG A 15 -36.27 -17.91 31.68
CA ARG A 15 -35.23 -16.86 31.59
C ARG A 15 -33.95 -17.25 32.32
N ALA A 16 -34.05 -18.02 33.40
CA ALA A 16 -32.89 -18.57 34.12
C ALA A 16 -32.20 -19.74 33.39
N ARG A 17 -32.83 -20.32 32.36
CA ARG A 17 -32.26 -21.38 31.50
C ARG A 17 -31.60 -20.87 30.20
N ALA A 18 -31.45 -19.56 30.02
CA ALA A 18 -30.54 -19.03 29.00
C ALA A 18 -29.11 -19.31 29.47
N GLY A 19 -28.60 -20.50 29.13
CA GLY A 19 -27.30 -20.99 29.59
C GLY A 19 -26.20 -19.98 29.29
N SER A 20 -25.32 -19.76 30.26
CA SER A 20 -24.01 -19.16 29.98
C SER A 20 -23.39 -19.91 28.80
N PRO A 21 -22.83 -19.21 27.81
CA PRO A 21 -22.10 -19.85 26.73
C PRO A 21 -21.09 -20.81 27.35
N ARG A 22 -21.07 -22.07 26.90
CA ARG A 22 -20.05 -23.03 27.33
C ARG A 22 -18.70 -22.39 27.01
N ALA A 23 -17.71 -22.55 27.90
CA ALA A 23 -16.38 -21.96 27.75
C ALA A 23 -15.63 -22.35 26.44
N GLY A 24 -16.21 -23.21 25.60
CA GLY A 24 -15.74 -23.54 24.25
C GLY A 24 -16.49 -22.90 23.08
N ASP A 25 -17.58 -22.14 23.31
CA ASP A 25 -18.40 -21.49 22.28
C ASP A 25 -18.15 -19.98 22.16
N ALA A 26 -17.19 -19.44 22.93
CA ALA A 26 -16.83 -18.03 22.86
C ALA A 26 -16.11 -17.78 21.53
N GLU A 27 -16.82 -17.15 20.59
CA GLU A 27 -16.27 -16.63 19.34
C GLU A 27 -14.98 -15.85 19.66
N PRO A 28 -13.87 -16.02 18.93
CA PRO A 28 -12.62 -15.35 19.25
C PRO A 28 -12.80 -13.83 19.26
N VAL A 29 -12.91 -13.27 20.47
CA VAL A 29 -13.16 -11.86 20.69
C VAL A 29 -11.83 -11.13 20.79
N TRP A 30 -11.55 -10.27 19.81
CA TRP A 30 -10.46 -9.31 19.93
C TRP A 30 -10.85 -8.21 20.93
N THR A 31 -10.04 -7.95 21.94
CA THR A 31 -10.29 -6.85 22.88
C THR A 31 -9.47 -5.62 22.51
N TYR A 32 -10.15 -4.49 22.30
CA TYR A 32 -9.49 -3.19 22.06
C TYR A 32 -9.98 -2.16 23.08
N ARG A 33 -9.08 -1.69 23.95
CA ARG A 33 -9.40 -0.70 25.01
C ARG A 33 -10.64 -1.05 25.85
N GLY A 34 -10.84 -2.35 26.14
CA GLY A 34 -11.99 -2.84 26.89
C GLY A 34 -13.24 -3.14 26.05
N TYR A 35 -13.25 -2.82 24.75
CA TYR A 35 -14.31 -3.22 23.82
C TYR A 35 -14.04 -4.60 23.23
N GLN A 36 -15.06 -5.45 23.21
CA GLN A 36 -15.05 -6.76 22.60
C GLN A 36 -15.49 -6.65 21.13
N LEU A 37 -14.55 -6.79 20.20
CA LEU A 37 -14.82 -6.80 18.76
C LEU A 37 -15.31 -8.19 18.35
N ARG A 38 -16.47 -8.24 17.71
CA ARG A 38 -16.98 -9.46 17.07
C ARG A 38 -16.16 -9.77 15.82
N SER A 39 -16.10 -11.04 15.42
CA SER A 39 -15.37 -11.47 14.21
C SER A 39 -15.80 -10.69 12.95
N GLY A 40 -17.10 -10.41 12.83
CA GLY A 40 -17.65 -9.63 11.72
C GLY A 40 -17.17 -8.17 11.69
N GLU A 41 -17.02 -7.53 12.86
CA GLU A 41 -16.51 -6.15 12.97
C GLU A 41 -15.02 -6.09 12.64
N PHE A 42 -14.25 -7.07 13.13
CA PHE A 42 -12.84 -7.23 12.79
C PHE A 42 -12.65 -7.43 11.28
N ASN A 43 -13.40 -8.35 10.66
CA ASN A 43 -13.36 -8.58 9.21
C ASN A 43 -13.71 -7.32 8.42
N THR A 44 -14.73 -6.58 8.87
CA THR A 44 -15.12 -5.31 8.25
C THR A 44 -14.00 -4.28 8.32
N ALA A 45 -13.37 -4.11 9.49
CA ALA A 45 -12.23 -3.22 9.67
C ALA A 45 -11.06 -3.61 8.77
N MET A 46 -10.76 -4.92 8.67
CA MET A 46 -9.69 -5.43 7.82
C MET A 46 -9.94 -5.20 6.32
N VAL A 47 -11.17 -5.40 5.85
CA VAL A 47 -11.53 -5.11 4.44
C VAL A 47 -11.38 -3.62 4.13
N HIS A 48 -11.84 -2.74 5.02
CA HIS A 48 -11.67 -1.30 4.83
C HIS A 48 -10.20 -0.88 4.87
N PHE A 49 -9.41 -1.45 5.78
CA PHE A 49 -7.98 -1.22 5.86
C PHE A 49 -7.27 -1.65 4.57
N PHE A 50 -7.56 -2.86 4.06
CA PHE A 50 -7.01 -3.35 2.81
C PHE A 50 -7.34 -2.45 1.62
N ARG A 51 -8.61 -2.04 1.47
CA ARG A 51 -9.02 -1.11 0.41
C ARG A 51 -8.26 0.21 0.49
N ALA A 52 -8.09 0.75 1.69
CA ALA A 52 -7.33 1.98 1.89
C ALA A 52 -5.85 1.81 1.55
N GLU A 53 -5.23 0.67 1.88
CA GLU A 53 -3.84 0.36 1.52
C GLU A 53 -3.65 0.21 0.00
N VAL A 54 -4.55 -0.53 -0.67
CA VAL A 54 -4.56 -0.66 -2.13
C VAL A 54 -4.72 0.71 -2.81
N GLN A 55 -5.62 1.55 -2.30
CA GLN A 55 -5.79 2.91 -2.81
C GLN A 55 -4.51 3.74 -2.64
N ARG A 56 -3.87 3.70 -1.46
CA ARG A 56 -2.58 4.38 -1.24
C ARG A 56 -1.51 3.88 -2.21
N ALA A 57 -1.35 2.57 -2.35
CA ALA A 57 -0.39 1.98 -3.27
C ALA A 57 -0.61 2.43 -4.73
N ASN A 58 -1.88 2.48 -5.17
CA ASN A 58 -2.25 2.96 -6.50
C ASN A 58 -1.94 4.45 -6.71
N VAL A 59 -2.27 5.31 -5.74
CA VAL A 59 -1.94 6.74 -5.80
C VAL A 59 -0.44 6.95 -5.90
N TRP A 60 0.35 6.21 -5.12
CA TRP A 60 1.81 6.29 -5.19
C TRP A 60 2.37 5.76 -6.50
N ARG A 61 1.79 4.69 -7.07
CA ARG A 61 2.14 4.21 -8.42
C ARG A 61 1.92 5.29 -9.47
N GLN A 62 0.73 5.92 -9.49
CA GLN A 62 0.41 6.99 -10.45
C GLN A 62 1.37 8.19 -10.33
N ARG A 63 1.78 8.55 -9.10
CA ARG A 63 2.75 9.64 -8.87
C ARG A 63 4.16 9.33 -9.39
N LEU A 64 4.53 8.04 -9.49
CA LEU A 64 5.78 7.60 -10.10
C LEU A 64 5.69 7.66 -11.62
N ASP A 65 4.58 7.20 -12.19
CA ASP A 65 4.37 7.23 -13.64
C ASP A 65 4.37 8.69 -14.16
N THR A 66 3.80 9.61 -13.36
CA THR A 66 3.76 11.03 -13.69
C THR A 66 5.15 11.67 -13.83
N THR A 67 6.13 11.33 -12.99
CA THR A 67 7.48 11.92 -13.06
C THR A 67 8.25 11.47 -14.29
N THR A 68 8.15 10.19 -14.66
CA THR A 68 8.72 9.68 -15.91
C THR A 68 8.06 10.36 -17.12
N ASN A 69 6.74 10.53 -17.12
CA ASN A 69 6.03 11.22 -18.21
C ASN A 69 6.53 12.67 -18.38
N TRP A 70 6.70 13.41 -17.28
CA TRP A 70 7.26 14.77 -17.35
C TRP A 70 8.70 14.78 -17.88
N ALA A 71 9.55 13.83 -17.46
CA ALA A 71 10.91 13.73 -17.97
C ALA A 71 10.95 13.50 -19.49
N VAL A 72 10.04 12.68 -20.04
CA VAL A 72 9.92 12.43 -21.48
C VAL A 72 9.44 13.69 -22.21
N VAL A 73 8.38 14.35 -21.70
CA VAL A 73 7.82 15.57 -22.31
C VAL A 73 8.85 16.70 -22.33
N THR A 74 9.55 16.94 -21.22
CA THR A 74 10.59 17.98 -21.17
C THR A 74 11.75 17.67 -22.10
N THR A 75 12.12 16.38 -22.22
CA THR A 75 13.14 15.94 -23.16
C THR A 75 12.73 16.19 -24.60
N GLY A 76 11.52 15.82 -25.00
CA GLY A 76 11.02 16.09 -26.36
C GLY A 76 10.99 17.58 -26.70
N ALA A 77 10.57 18.41 -25.75
CA ALA A 77 10.59 19.87 -25.90
C ALA A 77 12.03 20.39 -26.04
N ALA A 78 12.94 19.98 -25.16
CA ALA A 78 14.34 20.41 -25.20
C ALA A 78 15.04 20.01 -26.51
N LEU A 79 14.79 18.79 -27.00
CA LEU A 79 15.33 18.34 -28.28
C LEU A 79 14.76 19.14 -29.46
N SER A 80 13.46 19.44 -29.46
CA SER A 80 12.84 20.29 -30.50
C SER A 80 13.53 21.66 -30.59
N PHE A 81 13.85 22.28 -29.44
CA PHE A 81 14.61 23.53 -29.41
C PHE A 81 16.07 23.35 -29.86
N ALA A 82 16.75 22.30 -29.41
CA ALA A 82 18.15 22.04 -29.75
C ALA A 82 18.37 21.82 -31.27
N PHE A 83 17.40 21.20 -31.96
CA PHE A 83 17.47 20.98 -33.41
C PHE A 83 16.85 22.12 -34.24
N GLY A 84 15.91 22.89 -33.69
CA GLY A 84 15.19 23.93 -34.43
C GLY A 84 15.89 25.30 -34.54
N GLN A 85 16.89 25.58 -33.72
CA GLN A 85 17.56 26.88 -33.65
C GLN A 85 19.10 26.71 -33.69
N MET A 86 19.86 27.79 -33.90
CA MET A 86 21.30 27.86 -33.56
C MET A 86 21.52 27.90 -32.04
N ILE A 87 20.78 27.06 -31.31
CA ILE A 87 20.94 26.93 -29.86
C ILE A 87 22.09 25.97 -29.60
N ASP A 88 22.95 26.43 -28.70
CA ASP A 88 24.21 25.81 -28.33
C ASP A 88 24.00 24.47 -27.57
N HIS A 89 25.02 23.61 -27.60
CA HIS A 89 25.03 22.26 -27.02
C HIS A 89 24.64 22.21 -25.53
N TYR A 90 24.68 23.35 -24.84
CA TYR A 90 24.22 23.54 -23.47
C TYR A 90 22.78 23.12 -23.19
N VAL A 91 21.86 23.16 -24.17
CA VAL A 91 20.47 22.73 -23.93
C VAL A 91 20.37 21.23 -23.67
N ILE A 92 21.15 20.41 -24.38
CA ILE A 92 21.17 18.96 -24.16
C ILE A 92 21.76 18.64 -22.79
N ILE A 93 22.81 19.36 -22.37
CA ILE A 93 23.41 19.24 -21.03
C ILE A 93 22.39 19.61 -19.95
N LEU A 94 21.73 20.76 -20.09
CA LEU A 94 20.72 21.23 -19.14
C LEU A 94 19.55 20.23 -19.04
N ASN A 95 19.07 19.70 -20.16
CA ASN A 95 18.02 18.69 -20.15
C ASN A 95 18.50 17.38 -19.48
N THR A 96 19.76 16.98 -19.69
CA THR A 96 20.34 15.80 -19.01
C THR A 96 20.35 15.98 -17.49
N LEU A 97 20.69 17.18 -17.00
CA LEU A 97 20.59 17.50 -15.57
C LEU A 97 19.15 17.44 -15.07
N LEU A 98 18.19 17.99 -15.84
CA LEU A 98 16.77 17.96 -15.49
C LEU A 98 16.20 16.54 -15.43
N VAL A 99 16.53 15.68 -16.40
CA VAL A 99 16.15 14.26 -16.39
C VAL A 99 16.75 13.54 -15.19
N THR A 100 18.00 13.85 -14.83
CA THR A 100 18.65 13.29 -13.64
C THR A 100 17.94 13.70 -12.35
N LEU A 101 17.46 14.95 -12.28
CA LEU A 101 16.65 15.44 -11.16
C LEU A 101 15.30 14.68 -11.08
N PHE A 102 14.60 14.49 -12.19
CA PHE A 102 13.36 13.70 -12.21
C PHE A 102 13.59 12.26 -11.75
N LEU A 103 14.65 11.61 -12.23
CA LEU A 103 15.04 10.27 -11.79
C LEU A 103 15.30 10.23 -10.28
N PHE A 104 15.99 11.22 -9.72
CA PHE A 104 16.26 11.29 -8.28
C PHE A 104 14.96 11.46 -7.47
N ILE A 105 14.07 12.35 -7.89
CA ILE A 105 12.75 12.55 -7.26
C ILE A 105 11.94 11.25 -7.32
N GLU A 106 11.92 10.58 -8.47
CA GLU A 106 11.21 9.32 -8.66
C GLU A 106 11.80 8.20 -7.80
N ALA A 107 13.13 8.08 -7.73
CA ALA A 107 13.81 7.09 -6.89
C ALA A 107 13.45 7.28 -5.40
N ARG A 108 13.40 8.53 -4.93
CA ARG A 108 12.95 8.84 -3.56
C ARG A 108 11.50 8.38 -3.36
N ARG A 109 10.59 8.74 -4.27
CA ARG A 109 9.17 8.32 -4.22
C ARG A 109 9.01 6.80 -4.29
N TYR A 110 9.86 6.12 -5.04
CA TYR A 110 9.79 4.67 -5.24
C TYR A 110 9.99 3.91 -3.93
N ARG A 111 10.85 4.42 -3.03
CA ARG A 111 11.03 3.85 -1.68
C ARG A 111 9.74 3.89 -0.85
N TYR A 112 8.95 4.96 -0.97
CA TYR A 112 7.64 5.06 -0.30
C TYR A 112 6.61 4.12 -0.92
N TYR A 113 6.58 4.04 -2.26
CA TYR A 113 5.70 3.08 -2.95
C TYR A 113 5.98 1.64 -2.52
N GLU A 114 7.26 1.26 -2.40
CA GLU A 114 7.69 -0.06 -1.95
C GLU A 114 7.08 -0.43 -0.60
N LEU A 115 7.14 0.49 0.38
CA LEU A 115 6.53 0.29 1.71
C LEU A 115 5.03 -0.02 1.63
N TRP A 116 4.27 0.77 0.85
CA TRP A 116 2.83 0.56 0.70
C TRP A 116 2.51 -0.73 -0.05
N SER A 117 3.24 -1.00 -1.15
CA SER A 117 3.07 -2.24 -1.90
C SER A 117 3.39 -3.48 -1.08
N TYR A 118 4.37 -3.39 -0.18
CA TYR A 118 4.73 -4.47 0.74
C TYR A 118 3.62 -4.72 1.76
N ARG A 119 3.03 -3.68 2.36
CA ARG A 119 1.90 -3.84 3.30
C ARG A 119 0.68 -4.47 2.62
N VAL A 120 0.37 -4.05 1.39
CA VAL A 120 -0.68 -4.69 0.57
C VAL A 120 -0.34 -6.17 0.36
N ARG A 121 0.91 -6.47 -0.02
CA ARG A 121 1.34 -7.85 -0.25
C ARG A 121 1.20 -8.72 1.00
N LEU A 122 1.58 -8.20 2.16
CA LEU A 122 1.47 -8.88 3.44
C LEU A 122 0.00 -9.22 3.78
N LEU A 123 -0.93 -8.29 3.51
CA LEU A 123 -2.37 -8.57 3.64
C LEU A 123 -2.83 -9.64 2.65
N GLU A 124 -2.42 -9.55 1.38
CA GLU A 124 -2.80 -10.52 0.36
C GLU A 124 -2.34 -11.94 0.70
N THR A 125 -1.08 -12.11 1.10
CA THR A 125 -0.48 -13.43 1.33
C THR A 125 -0.84 -14.02 2.68
N ASP A 126 -0.81 -13.21 3.74
CA ASP A 126 -0.84 -13.78 5.10
C ASP A 126 -2.24 -13.70 5.71
N PHE A 127 -3.07 -12.77 5.24
CA PHE A 127 -4.45 -12.64 5.70
C PHE A 127 -5.45 -13.20 4.70
N PHE A 128 -5.51 -12.66 3.47
CA PHE A 128 -6.55 -13.04 2.51
C PHE A 128 -6.32 -14.42 1.88
N ALA A 129 -5.09 -14.76 1.47
CA ALA A 129 -4.83 -16.09 0.91
C ALA A 129 -5.06 -17.20 1.96
N ALA A 130 -4.75 -16.92 3.23
CA ALA A 130 -5.02 -17.83 4.33
C ALA A 130 -6.52 -18.09 4.57
N MET A 131 -7.42 -17.23 4.08
CA MET A 131 -8.87 -17.47 4.10
C MET A 131 -9.34 -18.38 2.97
N LEU A 132 -8.55 -18.55 1.91
CA LEU A 132 -8.92 -19.33 0.73
C LEU A 132 -8.45 -20.78 0.79
N VAL A 133 -7.44 -21.07 1.62
CA VAL A 133 -6.79 -22.39 1.71
C VAL A 133 -6.81 -22.89 3.15
N PRO A 134 -7.07 -24.20 3.40
CA PRO A 134 -6.91 -24.79 4.73
C PRO A 134 -5.50 -24.51 5.28
N PRO A 135 -5.34 -24.14 6.57
CA PRO A 135 -6.29 -24.29 7.68
C PRO A 135 -7.30 -23.14 7.88
N PHE A 136 -7.54 -22.28 6.90
CA PHE A 136 -8.49 -21.15 6.98
C PHE A 136 -8.23 -20.18 8.13
N ARG A 137 -6.95 -20.02 8.47
CA ARG A 137 -6.48 -19.09 9.51
C ARG A 137 -5.14 -18.52 9.08
N PRO A 138 -4.90 -17.21 9.30
CA PRO A 138 -3.57 -16.62 9.14
C PRO A 138 -2.49 -17.36 9.97
N GLY A 139 -1.23 -17.25 9.54
CA GLY A 139 -0.08 -17.75 10.31
C GLY A 139 -0.01 -17.11 11.70
N SER A 140 0.59 -17.75 12.70
CA SER A 140 0.58 -17.23 14.08
C SER A 140 1.27 -15.87 14.25
N ASP A 141 2.19 -15.54 13.35
CA ASP A 141 3.08 -14.37 13.34
C ASP A 141 2.60 -13.22 12.43
N TRP A 142 1.54 -13.43 11.64
CA TRP A 142 1.08 -12.44 10.65
C TRP A 142 0.72 -11.09 11.29
N ALA A 143 0.00 -11.15 12.42
CA ALA A 143 -0.53 -9.97 13.09
C ALA A 143 0.59 -9.15 13.72
N GLU A 144 1.60 -9.82 14.28
CA GLU A 144 2.81 -9.19 14.81
C GLU A 144 3.61 -8.53 13.68
N THR A 145 3.83 -9.25 12.58
CA THR A 145 4.53 -8.70 11.40
C THR A 145 3.81 -7.48 10.82
N MET A 146 2.48 -7.51 10.77
CA MET A 146 1.66 -6.38 10.32
C MET A 146 1.74 -5.21 11.29
N ALA A 147 1.61 -5.47 12.60
CA ALA A 147 1.70 -4.45 13.64
C ALA A 147 3.07 -3.76 13.63
N GLU A 148 4.15 -4.52 13.52
CA GLU A 148 5.52 -4.00 13.42
C GLU A 148 5.67 -3.11 12.19
N ASN A 149 5.18 -3.54 11.01
CA ASN A 149 5.24 -2.71 9.81
C ASN A 149 4.42 -1.43 9.93
N LEU A 150 3.33 -1.43 10.71
CA LEU A 150 2.48 -0.26 10.96
C LEU A 150 3.11 0.72 11.95
N LEU A 151 3.66 0.22 13.06
CA LEU A 151 4.26 1.02 14.12
C LEU A 151 5.66 1.53 13.76
N HIS A 152 6.43 0.69 13.07
CA HIS A 152 7.83 0.95 12.73
C HIS A 152 8.05 0.78 11.20
N PRO A 153 7.53 1.72 10.38
CA PRO A 153 7.73 1.66 8.93
C PRO A 153 9.20 1.80 8.55
N GLN A 154 9.78 0.75 7.97
CA GLN A 154 11.17 0.73 7.50
C GLN A 154 11.25 0.70 5.97
N PHE A 155 12.18 1.50 5.41
CA PHE A 155 12.50 1.44 3.99
C PHE A 155 13.45 0.27 3.72
N ARG A 156 12.94 -0.80 3.11
CA ARG A 156 13.71 -2.02 2.79
C ARG A 156 14.79 -1.79 1.74
N ILE A 157 14.56 -0.87 0.82
CA ILE A 157 15.49 -0.53 -0.26
C ILE A 157 16.26 0.76 0.04
N SER A 158 17.55 0.74 -0.28
CA SER A 158 18.42 1.93 -0.17
C SER A 158 18.12 2.95 -1.28
N MET A 159 18.58 4.20 -1.11
CA MET A 159 18.40 5.23 -2.14
C MET A 159 19.11 4.87 -3.45
N TRP A 160 20.32 4.33 -3.36
CA TRP A 160 21.11 3.91 -4.52
C TRP A 160 20.49 2.74 -5.27
N GLU A 161 19.95 1.76 -4.53
CA GLU A 161 19.24 0.65 -5.14
C GLU A 161 17.94 1.12 -5.83
N ALA A 162 17.18 2.00 -5.20
CA ALA A 162 15.99 2.61 -5.78
C ALA A 162 16.33 3.36 -7.09
N PHE A 163 17.41 4.14 -7.07
CA PHE A 163 17.91 4.88 -8.21
C PHE A 163 18.31 3.94 -9.36
N GLY A 164 19.12 2.92 -9.08
CA GLY A 164 19.58 1.96 -10.09
C GLY A 164 18.42 1.17 -10.73
N ARG A 165 17.44 0.73 -9.92
CA ARG A 165 16.24 0.04 -10.43
C ARG A 165 15.43 0.94 -11.37
N ARG A 166 15.25 2.22 -11.01
CA ARG A 166 14.47 3.18 -11.83
C ARG A 166 15.23 3.63 -13.08
N TYR A 167 16.53 3.84 -12.96
CA TYR A 167 17.39 4.11 -14.10
C TYR A 167 17.26 3.01 -15.16
N ARG A 168 17.49 1.75 -14.77
CA ARG A 168 17.51 0.62 -15.72
C ARG A 168 16.17 0.33 -16.36
N ARG A 169 15.06 0.47 -15.62
CA ARG A 169 13.73 0.13 -16.12
C ARG A 169 13.08 1.25 -16.93
N ASN A 170 13.29 2.50 -16.55
CA ASN A 170 12.53 3.63 -17.10
C ASN A 170 13.43 4.65 -17.83
N TYR A 171 14.49 5.13 -17.17
CA TYR A 171 15.24 6.29 -17.67
C TYR A 171 16.37 5.96 -18.64
N ALA A 172 16.85 4.72 -18.68
CA ALA A 172 17.94 4.31 -19.56
C ALA A 172 17.66 4.67 -21.02
N TRP A 173 16.42 4.48 -21.48
CA TRP A 173 15.99 4.86 -22.83
C TRP A 173 15.99 6.36 -23.07
N VAL A 174 15.61 7.18 -22.08
CA VAL A 174 15.67 8.65 -22.18
C VAL A 174 17.12 9.11 -22.32
N TYR A 175 18.05 8.53 -21.54
CA TYR A 175 19.48 8.83 -21.67
C TYR A 175 20.06 8.37 -23.01
N VAL A 176 19.65 7.20 -23.52
CA VAL A 176 20.06 6.75 -24.86
C VAL A 176 19.64 7.76 -25.93
N VAL A 177 18.39 8.24 -25.89
CA VAL A 177 17.91 9.27 -26.82
C VAL A 177 18.71 10.57 -26.69
N LEU A 178 19.05 10.99 -25.46
CA LEU A 178 19.88 12.18 -25.25
C LEU A 178 21.31 12.03 -25.79
N ILE A 179 21.93 10.86 -25.60
CA ILE A 179 23.26 10.56 -26.13
C ILE A 179 23.23 10.57 -27.67
N LEU A 180 22.21 9.92 -28.27
CA LEU A 180 22.05 9.95 -29.73
C LEU A 180 21.86 11.37 -30.25
N ALA A 181 21.02 12.16 -29.58
CA ALA A 181 20.81 13.57 -29.95
C ALA A 181 22.09 14.40 -29.84
N TRP A 182 22.91 14.16 -28.81
CA TRP A 182 24.21 14.80 -28.64
C TRP A 182 25.14 14.49 -29.83
N VAL A 183 25.29 13.20 -30.17
CA VAL A 183 26.14 12.75 -31.28
C VAL A 183 25.67 13.27 -32.64
N LEU A 184 24.36 13.42 -32.85
CA LEU A 184 23.80 13.94 -34.10
C LEU A 184 23.92 15.46 -34.24
N LYS A 185 24.06 16.19 -33.13
CA LYS A 185 24.07 17.66 -33.11
C LYS A 185 25.47 18.26 -33.08
N VAL A 186 26.40 17.63 -32.36
CA VAL A 186 27.84 17.93 -32.37
C VAL A 186 28.42 17.62 -33.75
#